data_AF-A0A838XLA6-F1
#
_entry.id   AF-A0A838XLA6-F1
#
_cell.length_a   1.000
_cell.length_b   1.000
_cell.length_c   1.000
_cell.angle_alpha   90.00
_cell.angle_beta   90.00
_cell.angle_gamma   90.00
#
_symmetry.space_group_name_H-M   'P 1'
#
loop_
_entity.id
_entity.type
_entity.pdbx_description
1 polymer ?
#
loop_
_entity_poly.entity_id
_entity_poly.type
_entity_poly.pdbx_seq_one_letter_code
_entity_poly.pdbx_strand_id
1 'polypeptide(L)'
;MTHVVVVGSGVAGLTTALELVSRSGVEVTLVAKARLDQSNTAVAQGGVAVVTSAEDTLASHVADTLVAGAGLCEEDAVEVLCADGPSAVAALIRRGVPFDRAGGKLALGLEAAHSHERILHSGGDATGAAIASALIARLADSPVAVRENTTVVDVVVESDRATGVRLLGGEVLSADAVVLATGGAGQLFPCTTNPAVATADGVAIALRAGAVVADLEFHQFHPTSLATPGNHLVSEAVRGEGAVLVDAAGHRLMTDVHPDAELAPRDVVARGIAEQMQRQRGAPVRLDATRLGARFLAERFPTIDAVVRSQGLDWSRDPIEVTPAAHYVMGGVRTDVWGRTSVPGLYAVGEVACSGLHGANRLASNSLLEGAVYGSRVSEAILGRAEALADFDSDWAEPIALDVEPGDEAFGRTDLQQLMWDSAGLSRDRAGLEDAAAVLAAWAPPAPIDAKSAEDANLWWVARAVVASALAREESRGGHFRRDFPETHPVEARHSTLVAVRHA
;
A
#
# COMPACT_ATOMS: atom_id res chain seq x y z
N MET A 1 -19.87 27.51 3.24
CA MET A 1 -18.51 26.94 3.13
C MET A 1 -18.69 25.51 2.66
N THR A 2 -17.74 24.96 1.91
CA THR A 2 -17.71 23.53 1.56
C THR A 2 -16.97 22.80 2.67
N HIS A 3 -17.60 21.82 3.31
CA HIS A 3 -16.98 21.05 4.38
C HIS A 3 -16.51 19.69 3.85
N VAL A 4 -15.25 19.35 4.12
CA VAL A 4 -14.61 18.11 3.66
C VAL A 4 -14.09 17.33 4.86
N VAL A 5 -14.40 16.04 4.90
CA VAL A 5 -13.80 15.10 5.85
C VAL A 5 -12.73 14.28 5.16
N VAL A 6 -11.50 14.33 5.66
CA VAL A 6 -10.37 13.51 5.21
C VAL A 6 -10.09 12.44 6.26
N VAL A 7 -10.15 11.16 5.87
CA VAL A 7 -9.95 10.01 6.76
C VAL A 7 -8.58 9.39 6.51
N GLY A 8 -7.63 9.67 7.39
CA GLY A 8 -6.25 9.17 7.32
C GLY A 8 -5.20 10.27 7.28
N SER A 9 -4.06 10.01 7.90
CA SER A 9 -2.96 10.96 8.10
C SER A 9 -1.65 10.56 7.42
N GLY A 10 -1.70 9.70 6.42
CA GLY A 10 -0.55 9.45 5.54
C GLY A 10 -0.25 10.65 4.64
N VAL A 11 0.80 10.55 3.82
CA VAL A 11 1.17 11.59 2.83
C VAL A 11 -0.01 12.03 1.96
N ALA A 12 -0.88 11.09 1.58
CA ALA A 12 -2.07 11.36 0.77
C ALA A 12 -3.11 12.23 1.51
N GLY A 13 -3.50 11.83 2.71
CA GLY A 13 -4.49 12.57 3.52
C GLY A 13 -3.95 13.93 3.98
N LEU A 14 -2.70 13.99 4.43
CA LEU A 14 -2.07 15.25 4.85
C LEU A 14 -1.91 16.22 3.67
N THR A 15 -1.49 15.74 2.50
CA THR A 15 -1.41 16.57 1.29
C THR A 15 -2.79 17.10 0.91
N THR A 16 -3.80 16.22 0.85
CA THR A 16 -5.18 16.61 0.53
C THR A 16 -5.72 17.68 1.49
N ALA A 17 -5.58 17.48 2.80
CA ALA A 17 -6.05 18.42 3.80
C ALA A 17 -5.36 19.80 3.68
N LEU A 18 -4.04 19.82 3.47
CA LEU A 18 -3.26 21.04 3.34
C LEU A 18 -3.56 21.82 2.05
N GLU A 19 -3.81 21.12 0.95
CA GLU A 19 -4.21 21.75 -0.32
C GLU A 19 -5.63 22.34 -0.22
N LEU A 20 -6.59 21.58 0.30
CA LEU A 20 -7.97 22.05 0.48
C LEU A 20 -8.07 23.26 1.40
N VAL A 21 -7.42 23.20 2.58
CA VAL A 21 -7.51 24.26 3.58
C VAL A 21 -6.83 25.57 3.13
N SER A 22 -5.96 25.51 2.12
CA SER A 22 -5.35 26.71 1.53
C SER A 22 -6.33 27.57 0.73
N ARG A 23 -7.55 27.06 0.47
CA ARG A 23 -8.56 27.70 -0.37
C ARG A 23 -9.65 28.36 0.46
N SER A 24 -10.05 29.55 0.04
CA SER A 24 -11.12 30.31 0.70
C SER A 24 -12.46 29.56 0.63
N GLY A 25 -13.15 29.49 1.76
CA GLY A 25 -14.51 28.94 1.83
C GLY A 25 -14.57 27.42 1.96
N VAL A 26 -13.44 26.76 2.22
CA VAL A 26 -13.35 25.33 2.53
C VAL A 26 -13.04 25.14 4.02
N GLU A 27 -13.78 24.25 4.67
CA GLU A 27 -13.50 23.76 6.00
C GLU A 27 -13.09 22.29 5.91
N VAL A 28 -12.05 21.90 6.65
CA VAL A 28 -11.51 20.54 6.60
C VAL A 28 -11.46 19.94 8.00
N THR A 29 -12.01 18.75 8.14
CA THR A 29 -11.81 17.89 9.31
C THR A 29 -10.95 16.69 8.91
N LEU A 30 -9.78 16.52 9.53
CA LEU A 30 -8.94 15.34 9.36
C LEU A 30 -9.16 14.38 10.52
N VAL A 31 -9.54 13.14 10.21
CA VAL A 31 -9.77 12.07 11.19
C VAL A 31 -8.67 11.02 11.04
N ALA A 32 -8.01 10.66 12.13
CA ALA A 32 -6.99 9.62 12.16
C ALA A 32 -7.32 8.58 13.23
N LYS A 33 -7.26 7.29 12.85
CA LYS A 33 -7.55 6.17 13.73
C LYS A 33 -6.62 6.11 14.95
N ALA A 34 -5.39 6.58 14.79
CA ALA A 34 -4.39 6.67 15.85
C ALA A 34 -3.76 8.08 15.87
N ARG A 35 -2.53 8.20 16.38
CA ARG A 35 -1.77 9.44 16.26
C ARG A 35 -1.36 9.70 14.80
N LEU A 36 -1.17 10.96 14.42
CA LEU A 36 -0.85 11.35 13.05
C LEU A 36 0.44 10.69 12.51
N ASP A 37 1.41 10.46 13.41
CA ASP A 37 2.70 9.84 13.10
C ASP A 37 2.64 8.31 12.99
N GLN A 38 1.49 7.68 13.24
CA GLN A 38 1.30 6.24 13.09
C GLN A 38 0.64 5.93 11.75
N SER A 39 1.44 5.88 10.69
CA SER A 39 1.00 5.60 9.31
C SER A 39 2.05 4.84 8.51
N ASN A 40 1.64 4.21 7.40
CA ASN A 40 2.56 3.58 6.44
C ASN A 40 3.61 4.59 5.94
N THR A 41 3.22 5.85 5.77
CA THR A 41 4.13 6.93 5.40
C THR A 41 5.25 7.09 6.42
N ALA A 42 4.96 7.13 7.73
CA ALA A 42 5.97 7.40 8.75
C ALA A 42 7.04 6.31 8.86
N VAL A 43 6.74 5.07 8.46
CA VAL A 43 7.68 3.95 8.50
C VAL A 43 8.30 3.61 7.15
N ALA A 44 7.98 4.36 6.09
CA ALA A 44 8.53 4.13 4.77
C ALA A 44 10.02 4.49 4.71
N GLN A 45 10.86 3.49 4.44
CA GLN A 45 12.31 3.64 4.32
C GLN A 45 12.77 4.06 2.92
N GLY A 46 12.06 3.56 1.89
CA GLY A 46 12.35 3.87 0.49
C GLY A 46 12.22 5.36 0.19
N GLY A 47 12.62 5.75 -1.02
CA GLY A 47 12.54 7.15 -1.42
C GLY A 47 11.25 7.52 -2.14
N VAL A 48 11.30 8.68 -2.80
CA VAL A 48 10.27 9.18 -3.72
C VAL A 48 10.88 9.16 -5.12
N ALA A 49 10.34 8.33 -6.01
CA ALA A 49 10.79 8.26 -7.40
C ALA A 49 10.26 9.48 -8.17
N VAL A 50 11.15 10.33 -8.70
CA VAL A 50 10.76 11.53 -9.46
C VAL A 50 11.86 11.97 -10.44
N VAL A 51 11.45 12.35 -11.64
CA VAL A 51 12.38 12.90 -12.64
C VAL A 51 12.69 14.36 -12.30
N THR A 52 13.87 14.60 -11.74
CA THR A 52 14.36 15.96 -11.41
C THR A 52 15.70 16.30 -12.08
N SER A 53 16.30 15.32 -12.75
CA SER A 53 17.58 15.43 -13.46
C SER A 53 17.35 15.61 -14.97
N ALA A 54 18.34 16.20 -15.65
CA ALA A 54 18.38 16.24 -17.12
C ALA A 54 18.88 14.91 -17.75
N GLU A 55 19.39 13.99 -16.94
CA GLU A 55 19.91 12.67 -17.35
C GLU A 55 18.82 11.59 -17.42
N ASP A 56 17.57 11.95 -17.09
CA ASP A 56 16.42 11.05 -17.05
C ASP A 56 15.20 11.78 -17.64
N THR A 57 14.16 11.02 -17.99
CA THR A 57 12.97 11.54 -18.68
C THR A 57 11.68 11.01 -18.06
N LEU A 58 10.57 11.73 -18.28
CA LEU A 58 9.25 11.24 -17.90
C LEU A 58 8.92 9.91 -18.61
N ALA A 59 9.29 9.81 -19.89
CA ALA A 59 9.04 8.60 -20.68
C ALA A 59 9.75 7.36 -20.11
N SER A 60 10.98 7.50 -19.59
CA SER A 60 11.67 6.40 -18.90
C SER A 60 10.99 6.03 -17.58
N HIS A 61 10.48 7.01 -16.81
CA HIS A 61 9.71 6.69 -15.58
C HIS A 61 8.41 5.94 -15.89
N VAL A 62 7.70 6.40 -16.93
CA VAL A 62 6.47 5.76 -17.41
C VAL A 62 6.79 4.33 -17.83
N ALA A 63 7.81 4.14 -18.69
CA ALA A 63 8.21 2.81 -19.15
C ALA A 63 8.60 1.88 -18.00
N ASP A 64 9.43 2.34 -17.04
CA ASP A 64 9.81 1.56 -15.85
C ASP A 64 8.56 1.14 -15.05
N THR A 65 7.57 2.04 -14.91
CA THR A 65 6.33 1.78 -14.16
C THR A 65 5.43 0.78 -14.89
N LEU A 66 5.22 0.95 -16.21
CA LEU A 66 4.41 0.04 -17.03
C LEU A 66 5.00 -1.39 -17.05
N VAL A 67 6.33 -1.50 -17.16
CA VAL A 67 7.03 -2.79 -17.10
C VAL A 67 6.84 -3.43 -15.73
N ALA A 68 7.04 -2.66 -14.65
CA ALA A 68 6.88 -3.17 -13.28
C ALA A 68 5.45 -3.63 -12.98
N GLY A 69 4.43 -2.95 -13.52
CA GLY A 69 3.01 -3.27 -13.34
C GLY A 69 2.51 -4.52 -14.10
N ALA A 70 3.41 -5.22 -14.80
CA ALA A 70 3.16 -6.49 -15.48
C ALA A 70 1.95 -6.45 -16.44
N GLY A 71 1.83 -5.36 -17.20
CA GLY A 71 0.85 -5.20 -18.27
C GLY A 71 -0.59 -4.90 -17.81
N LEU A 72 -0.78 -4.49 -16.55
CA LEU A 72 -2.07 -4.04 -16.02
C LEU A 72 -2.04 -2.58 -15.53
N CYS A 73 -1.02 -1.81 -15.88
CA CYS A 73 -1.05 -0.39 -15.57
C CYS A 73 -2.06 0.32 -16.48
N GLU A 74 -2.84 1.22 -15.90
CA GLU A 74 -3.56 2.25 -16.66
C GLU A 74 -2.57 3.36 -17.06
N GLU A 75 -2.32 3.50 -18.37
CA GLU A 75 -1.28 4.39 -18.90
C GLU A 75 -1.54 5.85 -18.49
N ASP A 76 -2.78 6.32 -18.58
CA ASP A 76 -3.18 7.67 -18.14
C ASP A 76 -2.83 7.92 -16.66
N ALA A 77 -3.01 6.93 -15.79
CA ALA A 77 -2.67 7.06 -14.37
C ALA A 77 -1.15 7.15 -14.17
N VAL A 78 -0.38 6.34 -14.91
CA VAL A 78 1.09 6.36 -14.88
C VAL A 78 1.63 7.69 -15.41
N GLU A 79 1.12 8.18 -16.54
CA GLU A 79 1.51 9.46 -17.11
C GLU A 79 1.23 10.62 -16.16
N VAL A 80 0.06 10.64 -15.53
CA VAL A 80 -0.30 11.63 -14.50
C VAL A 80 0.69 11.60 -13.35
N LEU A 81 1.00 10.43 -12.79
CA LEU A 81 1.96 10.30 -11.70
C LEU A 81 3.32 10.90 -12.08
N CYS A 82 3.85 10.50 -13.24
CA CYS A 82 5.17 10.90 -13.69
C CYS A 82 5.21 12.39 -14.01
N ALA A 83 4.22 12.92 -14.74
CA ALA A 83 4.16 14.31 -15.16
C ALA A 83 3.97 15.30 -13.99
N ASP A 84 3.10 14.97 -13.03
CA ASP A 84 2.81 15.83 -11.87
C ASP A 84 3.85 15.66 -10.75
N GLY A 85 4.65 14.60 -10.80
CA GLY A 85 5.61 14.23 -9.76
C GLY A 85 6.61 15.34 -9.38
N PRO A 86 7.28 16.02 -10.34
CA PRO A 86 8.19 17.13 -10.04
C PRO A 86 7.53 18.26 -9.25
N SER A 87 6.28 18.61 -9.59
CA SER A 87 5.51 19.65 -8.90
C SER A 87 5.12 19.21 -7.47
N ALA A 88 4.72 17.96 -7.30
CA ALA A 88 4.41 17.38 -5.99
C ALA A 88 5.64 17.39 -5.06
N VAL A 89 6.81 16.97 -5.57
CA VAL A 89 8.06 17.01 -4.81
C VAL A 89 8.49 18.44 -4.48
N ALA A 90 8.33 19.38 -5.40
CA ALA A 90 8.57 20.79 -5.10
C ALA A 90 7.64 21.31 -3.99
N ALA A 91 6.40 20.85 -3.92
CA ALA A 91 5.47 21.17 -2.83
C ALA A 91 5.93 20.57 -1.49
N LEU A 92 6.38 19.31 -1.48
CA LEU A 92 6.96 18.69 -0.28
C LEU A 92 8.17 19.47 0.25
N ILE A 93 9.09 19.90 -0.63
CA ILE A 93 10.23 20.74 -0.26
C ILE A 93 9.76 22.07 0.34
N ARG A 94 8.77 22.75 -0.27
CA ARG A 94 8.19 24.00 0.27
C ARG A 94 7.54 23.81 1.64
N ARG A 95 7.01 22.61 1.92
CA ARG A 95 6.43 22.22 3.21
C ARG A 95 7.48 21.81 4.25
N GLY A 96 8.77 21.81 3.90
CA GLY A 96 9.88 21.60 4.82
C GLY A 96 10.47 20.20 4.80
N VAL A 97 10.15 19.35 3.81
CA VAL A 97 10.77 18.02 3.67
C VAL A 97 12.25 18.19 3.30
N PRO A 98 13.20 17.69 4.14
CA PRO A 98 14.62 17.93 3.96
C PRO A 98 15.30 16.82 3.14
N PHE A 99 14.94 16.66 1.86
CA PHE A 99 15.60 15.66 0.99
C PHE A 99 17.12 15.84 0.93
N ASP A 100 17.83 14.71 0.90
CA ASP A 100 19.28 14.63 0.94
C ASP A 100 19.92 15.35 -0.27
N ARG A 101 21.10 15.93 -0.04
CA ARG A 101 21.80 16.73 -1.06
C ARG A 101 23.26 16.32 -1.20
N ALA A 102 23.73 16.27 -2.45
CA ALA A 102 25.13 16.08 -2.81
C ALA A 102 25.60 17.24 -3.69
N GLY A 103 26.66 17.94 -3.29
CA GLY A 103 27.18 19.08 -4.04
C GLY A 103 26.17 20.23 -4.23
N GLY A 104 25.23 20.40 -3.30
CA GLY A 104 24.17 21.41 -3.35
C GLY A 104 22.93 21.03 -4.18
N LYS A 105 23.00 19.95 -4.97
CA LYS A 105 21.87 19.38 -5.72
C LYS A 105 21.18 18.29 -4.90
N LEU A 106 19.95 17.94 -5.27
CA LEU A 106 19.28 16.77 -4.69
C LEU A 106 20.10 15.51 -5.00
N ALA A 107 20.31 14.67 -3.99
CA ALA A 107 20.95 13.37 -4.18
C ALA A 107 19.92 12.38 -4.73
N LEU A 108 20.30 11.63 -5.75
CA LEU A 108 19.45 10.62 -6.40
C LEU A 108 20.03 9.24 -6.12
N GLY A 109 19.15 8.27 -5.88
CA GLY A 109 19.48 6.86 -5.76
C GLY A 109 18.79 6.02 -6.84
N LEU A 110 19.21 4.75 -6.91
CA LEU A 110 18.64 3.71 -7.76
C LEU A 110 18.06 2.59 -6.88
N GLU A 111 16.86 2.12 -7.20
CA GLU A 111 16.23 0.93 -6.62
C GLU A 111 15.85 -0.03 -7.75
N ALA A 112 15.45 -1.27 -7.43
CA ALA A 112 15.19 -2.29 -8.43
C ALA A 112 14.08 -1.88 -9.41
N ALA A 113 14.20 -2.36 -10.66
CA ALA A 113 13.31 -2.07 -11.77
C ALA A 113 13.25 -0.60 -12.26
N HIS A 114 14.09 0.29 -11.72
CA HIS A 114 14.34 1.61 -12.31
C HIS A 114 15.50 1.54 -13.32
N SER A 115 15.37 2.24 -14.45
CA SER A 115 16.43 2.34 -15.46
C SER A 115 17.41 3.49 -15.20
N HIS A 116 17.05 4.45 -14.34
CA HIS A 116 17.82 5.66 -14.04
C HIS A 116 17.76 6.01 -12.54
N GLU A 117 18.79 6.71 -12.04
CA GLU A 117 18.78 7.28 -10.70
C GLU A 117 17.73 8.41 -10.61
N ARG A 118 16.61 8.14 -9.93
CA ARG A 118 15.48 9.09 -9.81
C ARG A 118 14.90 9.17 -8.40
N ILE A 119 15.51 8.49 -7.44
CA ILE A 119 14.88 8.28 -6.14
C ILE A 119 15.47 9.27 -5.13
N LEU A 120 14.61 10.12 -4.58
CA LEU A 120 14.97 11.05 -3.52
C LEU A 120 14.81 10.40 -2.15
N HIS A 121 15.86 10.47 -1.35
CA HIS A 121 15.87 10.03 0.04
C HIS A 121 15.97 11.22 1.01
N SER A 122 15.66 10.99 2.29
CA SER A 122 15.91 11.94 3.36
C SER A 122 16.42 11.19 4.58
N GLY A 123 17.60 11.59 5.08
CA GLY A 123 18.23 10.94 6.23
C GLY A 123 18.65 9.49 5.94
N GLY A 124 19.00 9.17 4.68
CA GLY A 124 19.29 7.80 4.25
C GLY A 124 18.02 6.97 4.05
N ASP A 125 17.67 6.15 5.04
CA ASP A 125 16.55 5.19 4.98
C ASP A 125 15.33 5.65 5.82
N ALA A 126 15.12 6.97 5.93
CA ALA A 126 14.10 7.59 6.78
C ALA A 126 13.17 8.58 6.03
N THR A 127 13.05 8.45 4.70
CA THR A 127 12.31 9.42 3.85
C THR A 127 10.88 9.62 4.29
N GLY A 128 10.17 8.53 4.59
CA GLY A 128 8.78 8.56 5.02
C GLY A 128 8.55 9.32 6.32
N ALA A 129 9.43 9.09 7.31
CA ALA A 129 9.40 9.80 8.60
C ALA A 129 9.61 11.31 8.42
N ALA A 130 10.55 11.70 7.54
CA ALA A 130 10.82 13.10 7.23
C ALA A 130 9.62 13.78 6.54
N ILE A 131 8.97 13.09 5.60
CA ILE A 131 7.75 13.57 4.94
C ILE A 131 6.61 13.73 5.95
N ALA A 132 6.32 12.69 6.74
CA ALA A 132 5.26 12.72 7.74
C ALA A 132 5.47 13.87 8.74
N SER A 133 6.68 14.00 9.29
CA SER A 133 7.02 15.05 10.25
C SER A 133 6.80 16.46 9.69
N ALA A 134 7.29 16.73 8.47
CA ALA A 134 7.13 18.04 7.84
C ALA A 134 5.67 18.39 7.56
N LEU A 135 4.89 17.44 7.04
CA LEU A 135 3.48 17.66 6.74
C LEU A 135 2.63 17.82 8.02
N ILE A 136 2.90 17.04 9.07
CA ILE A 136 2.24 17.17 10.37
C ILE A 136 2.54 18.55 10.98
N ALA A 137 3.78 19.02 10.91
CA ALA A 137 4.14 20.36 11.38
C ALA A 137 3.35 21.44 10.62
N ARG A 138 3.22 21.31 9.30
CA ARG A 138 2.40 22.22 8.49
C ARG A 138 0.91 22.16 8.81
N LEU A 139 0.40 20.97 9.16
CA LEU A 139 -1.00 20.78 9.56
C LEU A 139 -1.29 21.47 10.89
N ALA A 140 -0.36 21.41 11.85
CA ALA A 140 -0.48 22.06 13.15
C ALA A 140 -0.60 23.59 13.06
N ASP A 141 0.03 24.20 12.04
CA ASP A 141 -0.05 25.64 11.75
C ASP A 141 -1.26 26.02 10.87
N SER A 142 -2.16 25.09 10.57
CA SER A 142 -3.32 25.29 9.69
C SER A 142 -4.63 25.30 10.47
N PRO A 143 -5.75 25.81 9.89
CA PRO A 143 -7.05 25.78 10.56
C PRO A 143 -7.78 24.43 10.38
N VAL A 144 -7.10 23.36 9.94
CA VAL A 144 -7.71 22.02 9.84
C VAL A 144 -8.10 21.51 11.22
N ALA A 145 -9.34 21.08 11.38
CA ALA A 145 -9.79 20.42 12.60
C ALA A 145 -9.28 18.96 12.63
N VAL A 146 -8.38 18.64 13.56
CA VAL A 146 -7.77 17.30 13.65
C VAL A 146 -8.43 16.48 14.76
N ARG A 147 -8.80 15.23 14.45
CA ARG A 147 -9.29 14.23 15.41
C ARG A 147 -8.43 12.96 15.35
N GLU A 148 -7.42 12.88 16.22
CA GLU A 148 -6.63 11.67 16.43
C GLU A 148 -7.40 10.63 17.27
N ASN A 149 -6.93 9.39 17.26
CA ASN A 149 -7.51 8.28 18.03
C ASN A 149 -9.02 8.10 17.81
N THR A 150 -9.47 8.38 16.59
CA THR A 150 -10.89 8.42 16.21
C THR A 150 -11.12 7.45 15.07
N THR A 151 -11.90 6.39 15.33
CA THR A 151 -12.21 5.35 14.34
C THR A 151 -13.45 5.72 13.55
N VAL A 152 -13.33 5.76 12.22
CA VAL A 152 -14.47 5.82 11.30
C VAL A 152 -14.95 4.39 11.05
N VAL A 153 -16.25 4.14 11.25
CA VAL A 153 -16.84 2.79 11.12
C VAL A 153 -17.71 2.63 9.87
N ASP A 154 -18.21 3.74 9.30
CA ASP A 154 -19.00 3.70 8.07
C ASP A 154 -18.98 5.05 7.33
N VAL A 155 -19.26 5.01 6.02
CA VAL A 155 -19.58 6.21 5.23
C VAL A 155 -21.10 6.41 5.27
N VAL A 156 -21.55 7.63 5.52
CA VAL A 156 -22.99 7.94 5.48
C VAL A 156 -23.37 8.24 4.04
N VAL A 157 -24.30 7.45 3.49
CA VAL A 157 -24.79 7.59 2.12
C VAL A 157 -26.28 7.95 2.14
N GLU A 158 -26.64 9.05 1.46
CA GLU A 158 -28.01 9.53 1.31
C GLU A 158 -28.26 9.81 -0.18
N SER A 159 -29.33 9.24 -0.74
CA SER A 159 -29.64 9.35 -2.18
C SER A 159 -28.44 9.02 -3.07
N ASP A 160 -27.79 7.88 -2.79
CA ASP A 160 -26.60 7.35 -3.48
C ASP A 160 -25.34 8.24 -3.42
N ARG A 161 -25.33 9.27 -2.58
CA ARG A 161 -24.19 10.17 -2.37
C ARG A 161 -23.64 10.05 -0.96
N ALA A 162 -22.32 10.05 -0.81
CA ALA A 162 -21.68 10.20 0.49
C ALA A 162 -21.89 11.62 1.04
N THR A 163 -22.45 11.71 2.24
CA THR A 163 -22.78 12.97 2.94
C THR A 163 -22.10 13.10 4.30
N GLY A 164 -21.16 12.21 4.60
CA GLY A 164 -20.41 12.24 5.85
C GLY A 164 -19.83 10.89 6.24
N VAL A 165 -19.34 10.81 7.48
CA VAL A 165 -18.83 9.56 8.07
C VAL A 165 -19.43 9.33 9.46
N ARG A 166 -19.61 8.06 9.81
CA ARG A 166 -19.99 7.63 11.15
C ARG A 166 -18.74 7.23 11.92
N LEU A 167 -18.60 7.78 13.12
CA LEU A 167 -17.54 7.44 14.05
C LEU A 167 -17.96 6.30 14.97
N LEU A 168 -16.98 5.60 15.52
CA LEU A 168 -17.18 4.68 16.63
C LEU A 168 -17.87 5.40 17.79
N GLY A 169 -18.92 4.80 18.35
CA GLY A 169 -19.79 5.44 19.35
C GLY A 169 -21.01 6.17 18.77
N GLY A 170 -21.13 6.28 17.44
CA GLY A 170 -22.36 6.69 16.76
C GLY A 170 -22.45 8.16 16.36
N GLU A 171 -21.45 8.98 16.67
CA GLU A 171 -21.36 10.36 16.17
C GLU A 171 -21.29 10.36 14.63
N VAL A 172 -22.01 11.28 13.98
CA VAL A 172 -21.95 11.48 12.54
C VAL A 172 -21.33 12.83 12.24
N LEU A 173 -20.27 12.82 11.43
CA LEU A 173 -19.67 14.02 10.86
C LEU A 173 -20.24 14.20 9.44
N SER A 174 -21.19 15.13 9.29
CA SER A 174 -21.67 15.56 7.97
C SER A 174 -20.53 16.18 7.17
N ALA A 175 -20.55 16.02 5.85
CA ALA A 175 -19.60 16.63 4.92
C ALA A 175 -20.19 16.76 3.51
N ASP A 176 -19.75 17.74 2.74
CA ASP A 176 -20.07 17.84 1.31
C ASP A 176 -19.23 16.86 0.46
N ALA A 177 -18.07 16.44 0.97
CA ALA A 177 -17.20 15.44 0.38
C ALA A 177 -16.43 14.65 1.47
N VAL A 178 -16.24 13.36 1.22
CA VAL A 178 -15.45 12.45 2.06
C VAL A 178 -14.27 11.94 1.26
N VAL A 179 -13.06 12.04 1.81
CA VAL A 179 -11.83 11.52 1.21
C VAL A 179 -11.29 10.39 2.07
N LEU A 180 -11.20 9.19 1.52
CA LEU A 180 -10.52 8.05 2.14
C LEU A 180 -9.03 8.08 1.79
N ALA A 181 -8.19 8.13 2.81
CA ALA A 181 -6.73 8.11 2.72
C ALA A 181 -6.13 7.18 3.79
N THR A 182 -6.78 6.05 4.02
CA THR A 182 -6.59 5.19 5.21
C THR A 182 -5.38 4.27 5.15
N GLY A 183 -4.64 4.26 4.03
CA GLY A 183 -3.55 3.31 3.80
C GLY A 183 -4.04 1.91 3.43
N GLY A 184 -3.14 0.94 3.47
CA GLY A 184 -3.36 -0.41 2.97
C GLY A 184 -3.87 -1.44 3.98
N ALA A 185 -3.59 -2.71 3.64
CA ALA A 185 -4.20 -3.89 4.24
C ALA A 185 -3.18 -4.88 4.83
N GLY A 186 -1.99 -4.42 5.24
CA GLY A 186 -0.91 -5.31 5.71
C GLY A 186 -1.32 -6.23 6.86
N GLN A 187 -2.23 -5.79 7.74
CA GLN A 187 -2.74 -6.58 8.87
C GLN A 187 -3.72 -7.70 8.48
N LEU A 188 -3.99 -7.92 7.18
CA LEU A 188 -4.61 -9.16 6.70
C LEU A 188 -3.70 -10.38 6.89
N PHE A 189 -2.39 -10.16 7.07
CA PHE A 189 -1.40 -11.23 7.17
C PHE A 189 -0.65 -11.15 8.51
N PRO A 190 -0.15 -12.29 9.03
CA PRO A 190 0.52 -12.35 10.32
C PRO A 190 1.92 -11.72 10.26
N CYS A 191 2.57 -11.77 9.10
CA CYS A 191 3.85 -11.13 8.85
C CYS A 191 3.69 -9.97 7.87
N THR A 192 3.88 -8.74 8.35
CA THR A 192 3.78 -7.52 7.56
C THR A 192 4.80 -6.49 8.03
N THR A 193 5.26 -5.65 7.10
CA THR A 193 6.09 -4.48 7.38
C THR A 193 5.24 -3.25 7.71
N ASN A 194 3.91 -3.37 7.67
CA ASN A 194 2.99 -2.27 7.95
C ASN A 194 2.81 -2.09 9.47
N PRO A 195 2.57 -0.85 9.95
CA PRO A 195 2.14 -0.60 11.31
C PRO A 195 0.82 -1.31 11.63
N ALA A 196 0.53 -1.45 12.93
CA ALA A 196 -0.68 -2.11 13.44
C ALA A 196 -2.01 -1.48 12.95
N VAL A 197 -1.97 -0.23 12.46
CA VAL A 197 -3.16 0.50 12.01
C VAL A 197 -3.59 0.16 10.58
N ALA A 198 -2.78 -0.55 9.79
CA ALA A 198 -3.06 -0.87 8.37
C ALA A 198 -4.03 -2.06 8.23
N THR A 199 -5.28 -1.87 8.64
CA THR A 199 -6.33 -2.91 8.74
C THR A 199 -7.38 -2.81 7.64
N ALA A 200 -7.05 -2.19 6.50
CA ALA A 200 -7.92 -2.09 5.33
C ALA A 200 -9.27 -1.37 5.56
N ASP A 201 -9.35 -0.51 6.58
CA ASP A 201 -10.63 0.09 7.03
C ASP A 201 -11.35 0.86 5.92
N GLY A 202 -10.61 1.68 5.15
CA GLY A 202 -11.17 2.48 4.06
C GLY A 202 -11.76 1.63 2.94
N VAL A 203 -11.10 0.53 2.56
CA VAL A 203 -11.61 -0.40 1.55
C VAL A 203 -12.92 -1.03 2.05
N ALA A 204 -12.96 -1.48 3.31
CA ALA A 204 -14.13 -2.12 3.89
C ALA A 204 -15.33 -1.16 3.99
N ILE A 205 -15.15 0.07 4.47
CA ILE A 205 -16.25 1.05 4.57
C ILE A 205 -16.72 1.53 3.21
N ALA A 206 -15.82 1.68 2.23
CA ALA A 206 -16.19 2.03 0.86
C ALA A 206 -17.02 0.92 0.21
N LEU A 207 -16.60 -0.34 0.37
CA LEU A 207 -17.33 -1.49 -0.12
C LEU A 207 -18.73 -1.59 0.50
N ARG A 208 -18.86 -1.36 1.83
CA ARG A 208 -20.16 -1.29 2.51
C ARG A 208 -21.04 -0.11 2.05
N ALA A 209 -20.43 0.97 1.61
CA ALA A 209 -21.10 2.14 1.04
C ALA A 209 -21.55 1.94 -0.42
N GLY A 210 -21.26 0.77 -1.02
CA GLY A 210 -21.59 0.45 -2.41
C GLY A 210 -20.54 0.91 -3.43
N ALA A 211 -19.34 1.32 -2.97
CA ALA A 211 -18.25 1.64 -3.87
C ALA A 211 -17.70 0.37 -4.54
N VAL A 212 -17.33 0.49 -5.82
CA VAL A 212 -16.58 -0.53 -6.53
C VAL A 212 -15.16 -0.57 -6.00
N VAL A 213 -14.68 -1.76 -5.65
CA VAL A 213 -13.27 -2.03 -5.31
C VAL A 213 -12.66 -2.87 -6.42
N ALA A 214 -11.34 -2.85 -6.54
CA ALA A 214 -10.63 -3.51 -7.61
C ALA A 214 -9.31 -4.10 -7.17
N ASP A 215 -8.85 -5.12 -7.90
CA ASP A 215 -7.47 -5.61 -7.86
C ASP A 215 -6.96 -6.06 -6.49
N LEU A 216 -7.89 -6.44 -5.60
CA LEU A 216 -7.58 -6.80 -4.22
C LEU A 216 -6.74 -8.08 -4.13
N GLU A 217 -6.72 -8.91 -5.17
CA GLU A 217 -5.84 -10.06 -5.28
C GLU A 217 -4.36 -9.67 -5.39
N PHE A 218 -4.04 -8.44 -5.80
CA PHE A 218 -2.67 -7.97 -5.94
C PHE A 218 -2.12 -7.40 -4.64
N HIS A 219 -1.46 -8.28 -3.89
CA HIS A 219 -0.68 -7.92 -2.71
C HIS A 219 0.80 -8.12 -2.98
N GLN A 220 1.60 -7.08 -2.80
CA GLN A 220 3.05 -7.17 -2.86
C GLN A 220 3.59 -7.62 -1.51
N PHE A 221 4.38 -8.69 -1.53
CA PHE A 221 5.17 -9.15 -0.40
C PHE A 221 6.61 -8.65 -0.57
N HIS A 222 7.14 -7.97 0.44
CA HIS A 222 8.55 -7.63 0.44
C HIS A 222 9.37 -8.87 0.80
N PRO A 223 10.44 -9.20 0.06
CA PRO A 223 11.19 -10.44 0.30
C PRO A 223 12.00 -10.42 1.60
N THR A 224 12.49 -9.25 2.02
CA THR A 224 13.41 -9.11 3.14
C THR A 224 12.79 -8.29 4.27
N SER A 225 12.11 -8.96 5.19
CA SER A 225 11.76 -8.46 6.52
C SER A 225 12.60 -9.19 7.55
N LEU A 226 13.18 -8.47 8.52
CA LEU A 226 13.93 -9.07 9.62
C LEU A 226 13.03 -10.04 10.37
N ALA A 227 13.49 -11.28 10.56
CA ALA A 227 12.72 -12.34 11.22
C ALA A 227 12.76 -12.21 12.76
N THR A 228 12.48 -11.02 13.26
CA THR A 228 12.42 -10.67 14.68
C THR A 228 11.08 -9.99 14.99
N PRO A 229 10.67 -9.89 16.27
CA PRO A 229 9.48 -9.14 16.64
C PRO A 229 9.48 -7.73 16.00
N GLY A 230 8.36 -7.36 15.39
CA GLY A 230 8.20 -6.09 14.68
C GLY A 230 8.44 -6.14 13.17
N ASN A 231 8.97 -7.23 12.61
CA ASN A 231 9.11 -7.44 11.15
C ASN A 231 9.72 -6.23 10.43
N HIS A 232 10.82 -5.70 10.95
CA HIS A 232 11.41 -4.49 10.41
C HIS A 232 11.88 -4.76 8.98
N LEU A 233 11.47 -3.90 8.05
CA LEU A 233 11.87 -3.97 6.66
C LEU A 233 13.41 -3.85 6.56
N VAL A 234 14.03 -4.74 5.81
CA VAL A 234 15.41 -4.55 5.35
C VAL A 234 15.34 -4.15 3.89
N SER A 235 15.58 -2.87 3.61
CA SER A 235 15.41 -2.26 2.29
C SER A 235 16.03 -3.08 1.15
N GLU A 236 15.33 -3.12 0.02
CA GLU A 236 15.82 -3.70 -1.24
C GLU A 236 17.17 -3.12 -1.69
N ALA A 237 17.45 -1.87 -1.32
CA ALA A 237 18.74 -1.24 -1.57
C ALA A 237 19.89 -2.07 -0.97
N VAL A 238 19.70 -2.80 0.14
CA VAL A 238 20.74 -3.67 0.71
C VAL A 238 21.14 -4.80 -0.25
N ARG A 239 20.16 -5.40 -0.95
CA ARG A 239 20.43 -6.37 -2.03
C ARG A 239 21.08 -5.69 -3.23
N GLY A 240 20.62 -4.48 -3.58
CA GLY A 240 21.19 -3.63 -4.63
C GLY A 240 22.69 -3.33 -4.43
N GLU A 241 23.13 -3.15 -3.19
CA GLU A 241 24.53 -2.93 -2.83
C GLU A 241 25.36 -4.25 -2.82
N GLY A 242 24.72 -5.41 -3.08
CA GLY A 242 25.40 -6.69 -3.24
C GLY A 242 25.23 -7.69 -2.09
N ALA A 243 24.32 -7.45 -1.15
CA ALA A 243 23.94 -8.47 -0.18
C ALA A 243 23.25 -9.66 -0.89
N VAL A 244 23.55 -10.87 -0.42
CA VAL A 244 23.07 -12.12 -1.05
C VAL A 244 22.13 -12.89 -0.13
N LEU A 245 21.20 -13.64 -0.71
CA LEU A 245 20.28 -14.47 0.05
C LEU A 245 20.82 -15.90 0.12
N VAL A 246 21.05 -16.40 1.34
CA VAL A 246 21.63 -17.71 1.58
C VAL A 246 20.73 -18.59 2.44
N ASP A 247 20.71 -19.88 2.14
CA ASP A 247 20.02 -20.87 2.98
C ASP A 247 20.81 -21.19 4.28
N ALA A 248 20.29 -22.12 5.08
CA ALA A 248 20.91 -22.58 6.32
C ALA A 248 22.28 -23.26 6.10
N ALA A 249 22.53 -23.83 4.92
CA ALA A 249 23.81 -24.42 4.55
C ALA A 249 24.82 -23.38 4.01
N GLY A 250 24.37 -22.14 3.78
CA GLY A 250 25.19 -21.05 3.22
C GLY A 250 25.21 -21.05 1.68
N HIS A 251 24.32 -21.80 1.04
CA HIS A 251 24.17 -21.79 -0.42
C HIS A 251 23.41 -20.54 -0.87
N ARG A 252 23.90 -19.86 -1.91
CA ARG A 252 23.26 -18.66 -2.47
C ARG A 252 22.03 -19.09 -3.27
N LEU A 253 20.85 -18.78 -2.75
CA LEU A 253 19.61 -19.39 -3.22
C LEU A 253 19.13 -18.81 -4.56
N MET A 254 19.28 -17.49 -4.75
CA MET A 254 18.59 -16.80 -5.84
C MET A 254 19.20 -17.11 -7.22
N THR A 255 20.45 -17.57 -7.27
CA THR A 255 21.10 -17.98 -8.54
C THR A 255 20.44 -19.21 -9.17
N ASP A 256 19.71 -20.00 -8.37
CA ASP A 256 18.96 -21.17 -8.87
C ASP A 256 17.52 -20.81 -9.27
N VAL A 257 17.05 -19.61 -8.90
CA VAL A 257 15.67 -19.16 -9.07
C VAL A 257 15.51 -18.26 -10.28
N HIS A 258 16.42 -17.29 -10.47
CA HIS A 258 16.31 -16.29 -11.53
C HIS A 258 17.69 -15.84 -12.02
N PRO A 259 17.89 -15.56 -13.33
CA PRO A 259 19.17 -15.07 -13.86
C PRO A 259 19.67 -13.78 -13.18
N ASP A 260 18.75 -12.88 -12.80
CA ASP A 260 19.09 -11.64 -12.07
C ASP A 260 19.33 -11.85 -10.56
N ALA A 261 19.21 -13.08 -10.06
CA ALA A 261 19.41 -13.46 -8.67
C ALA A 261 18.69 -12.52 -7.67
N GLU A 262 19.40 -11.91 -6.71
CA GLU A 262 18.81 -11.01 -5.70
C GLU A 262 18.24 -9.70 -6.28
N LEU A 263 18.51 -9.40 -7.55
CA LEU A 263 17.95 -8.25 -8.27
C LEU A 263 16.72 -8.61 -9.11
N ALA A 264 16.26 -9.86 -9.06
CA ALA A 264 15.02 -10.28 -9.68
C ALA A 264 13.80 -9.50 -9.10
N PRO A 265 12.66 -9.47 -9.82
CA PRO A 265 11.43 -8.85 -9.32
C PRO A 265 11.05 -9.33 -7.92
N ARG A 266 10.46 -8.44 -7.11
CA ARG A 266 10.17 -8.70 -5.68
C ARG A 266 9.34 -9.95 -5.45
N ASP A 267 8.33 -10.16 -6.28
CA ASP A 267 7.44 -11.31 -6.20
C ASP A 267 8.21 -12.63 -6.43
N VAL A 268 9.16 -12.64 -7.37
CA VAL A 268 10.05 -13.79 -7.63
C VAL A 268 10.96 -14.07 -6.43
N VAL A 269 11.63 -13.04 -5.90
CA VAL A 269 12.51 -13.19 -4.73
C VAL A 269 11.72 -13.66 -3.50
N ALA A 270 10.55 -13.07 -3.26
CA ALA A 270 9.71 -13.41 -2.11
C ALA A 270 9.22 -14.86 -2.17
N ARG A 271 8.77 -15.33 -3.36
CA ARG A 271 8.42 -16.74 -3.57
C ARG A 271 9.62 -17.67 -3.42
N GLY A 272 10.78 -17.31 -3.98
CA GLY A 272 12.01 -18.09 -3.83
C GLY A 272 12.42 -18.27 -2.36
N ILE A 273 12.30 -17.22 -1.55
CA ILE A 273 12.52 -17.30 -0.10
C ILE A 273 11.47 -18.21 0.56
N ALA A 274 10.18 -18.04 0.26
CA ALA A 274 9.11 -18.84 0.88
C ALA A 274 9.25 -20.34 0.56
N GLU A 275 9.53 -20.70 -0.70
CA GLU A 275 9.81 -22.09 -1.10
C GLU A 275 11.04 -22.65 -0.37
N GLN A 276 12.09 -21.85 -0.23
CA GLN A 276 13.28 -22.26 0.50
C GLN A 276 13.01 -22.43 2.00
N MET A 277 12.20 -21.57 2.62
CA MET A 277 11.74 -21.75 4.01
C MET A 277 10.94 -23.04 4.16
N GLN A 278 10.07 -23.39 3.21
CA GLN A 278 9.35 -24.67 3.23
C GLN A 278 10.30 -25.87 3.18
N ARG A 279 11.32 -25.85 2.30
CA ARG A 279 12.37 -26.89 2.25
C ARG A 279 13.15 -27.00 3.56
N GLN A 280 13.27 -25.90 4.30
CA GLN A 280 13.95 -25.81 5.59
C GLN A 280 12.99 -25.92 6.80
N ARG A 281 11.79 -26.48 6.60
CA ARG A 281 10.79 -26.72 7.68
C ARG A 281 10.40 -25.45 8.44
N GLY A 282 10.28 -24.33 7.72
CA GLY A 282 9.87 -23.03 8.25
C GLY A 282 11.01 -22.17 8.80
N ALA A 283 12.25 -22.66 8.81
CA ALA A 283 13.39 -21.83 9.21
C ALA A 283 13.59 -20.65 8.23
N PRO A 284 13.83 -19.42 8.73
CA PRO A 284 14.09 -18.26 7.88
C PRO A 284 15.29 -18.45 6.94
N VAL A 285 15.25 -17.75 5.80
CA VAL A 285 16.43 -17.54 4.95
C VAL A 285 17.32 -16.48 5.60
N ARG A 286 18.60 -16.42 5.23
CA ARG A 286 19.51 -15.38 5.73
C ARG A 286 19.91 -14.40 4.64
N LEU A 287 19.95 -13.12 4.97
CA LEU A 287 20.54 -12.06 4.15
C LEU A 287 21.99 -11.84 4.61
N ASP A 288 22.94 -12.13 3.73
CA ASP A 288 24.37 -11.93 3.96
C ASP A 288 24.82 -10.60 3.36
N ALA A 289 25.01 -9.61 4.22
CA ALA A 289 25.55 -8.29 3.91
C ALA A 289 27.00 -8.10 4.41
N THR A 290 27.65 -9.17 4.86
CA THR A 290 28.94 -9.10 5.60
C THR A 290 30.06 -8.50 4.76
N ARG A 291 29.99 -8.64 3.43
CA ARG A 291 30.98 -8.08 2.49
C ARG A 291 30.88 -6.57 2.30
N LEU A 292 29.78 -5.94 2.68
CA LEU A 292 29.59 -4.49 2.55
C LEU A 292 30.41 -3.73 3.60
N GLY A 293 30.66 -4.35 4.74
CA GLY A 293 31.48 -3.80 5.82
C GLY A 293 30.72 -2.86 6.77
N ALA A 294 31.09 -2.90 8.04
CA ALA A 294 30.37 -2.23 9.13
C ALA A 294 30.16 -0.73 8.93
N ARG A 295 31.19 -0.03 8.43
CA ARG A 295 31.12 1.42 8.21
C ARG A 295 30.10 1.77 7.13
N PHE A 296 30.14 1.06 6.01
CA PHE A 296 29.23 1.30 4.90
C PHE A 296 27.78 1.07 5.31
N LEU A 297 27.51 -0.06 5.99
CA LEU A 297 26.18 -0.39 6.48
C LEU A 297 25.62 0.69 7.42
N ALA A 298 26.42 1.15 8.39
CA ALA A 298 25.99 2.16 9.35
C ALA A 298 25.79 3.57 8.73
N GLU A 299 26.60 3.93 7.72
CA GLU A 299 26.48 5.22 7.04
C GLU A 299 25.35 5.22 5.99
N ARG A 300 25.17 4.12 5.25
CA ARG A 300 24.20 4.00 4.15
C ARG A 300 22.79 3.63 4.63
N PHE A 301 22.69 2.79 5.67
CA PHE A 301 21.44 2.26 6.20
C PHE A 301 21.34 2.49 7.72
N PRO A 302 21.39 3.76 8.18
CA PRO A 302 21.52 4.06 9.61
C PRO A 302 20.34 3.55 10.45
N THR A 303 19.11 3.58 9.92
CA THR A 303 17.93 3.07 10.62
C THR A 303 17.96 1.55 10.70
N ILE A 304 18.24 0.87 9.58
CA ILE A 304 18.34 -0.60 9.55
C ILE A 304 19.49 -1.09 10.45
N ASP A 305 20.69 -0.48 10.39
CA ASP A 305 21.83 -0.85 11.24
C ASP A 305 21.49 -0.67 12.73
N ALA A 306 20.85 0.44 13.10
CA ALA A 306 20.42 0.68 14.48
C ALA A 306 19.42 -0.38 14.95
N VAL A 307 18.43 -0.73 14.11
CA VAL A 307 17.44 -1.77 14.45
C VAL A 307 18.10 -3.13 14.59
N VAL A 308 18.90 -3.55 13.62
CA VAL A 308 19.62 -4.84 13.65
C VAL A 308 20.50 -4.95 14.90
N ARG A 309 21.28 -3.90 15.22
CA ARG A 309 22.11 -3.87 16.43
C ARG A 309 21.29 -3.86 17.71
N SER A 310 20.13 -3.22 17.73
CA SER A 310 19.23 -3.25 18.90
C SER A 310 18.71 -4.65 19.23
N GLN A 311 18.65 -5.54 18.22
CA GLN A 311 18.31 -6.97 18.40
C GLN A 311 19.51 -7.82 18.83
N GLY A 312 20.68 -7.21 19.08
CA GLY A 312 21.90 -7.91 19.45
C GLY A 312 22.62 -8.58 18.27
N LEU A 313 22.26 -8.22 17.03
CA LEU A 313 22.85 -8.77 15.81
C LEU A 313 23.95 -7.83 15.26
N ASP A 314 24.97 -8.40 14.63
CA ASP A 314 25.97 -7.66 13.86
C ASP A 314 26.00 -8.15 12.41
N TRP A 315 25.13 -7.57 11.57
CA TRP A 315 25.02 -7.93 10.15
C TRP A 315 26.25 -7.59 9.29
N SER A 316 27.26 -6.94 9.87
CA SER A 316 28.56 -6.78 9.24
C SER A 316 29.48 -8.00 9.42
N ARG A 317 29.12 -8.92 10.33
CA ARG A 317 29.90 -10.12 10.67
C ARG A 317 29.16 -11.40 10.35
N ASP A 318 27.86 -11.44 10.62
CA ASP A 318 27.02 -12.62 10.49
C ASP A 318 25.79 -12.32 9.61
N PRO A 319 25.36 -13.23 8.72
CA PRO A 319 24.09 -13.09 8.00
C PRO A 319 22.90 -13.00 8.95
N ILE A 320 21.93 -12.14 8.63
CA ILE A 320 20.71 -11.95 9.44
C ILE A 320 19.52 -12.73 8.88
N GLU A 321 18.66 -13.24 9.75
CA GLU A 321 17.47 -13.98 9.34
C GLU A 321 16.38 -13.04 8.78
N VAL A 322 15.83 -13.42 7.63
CA VAL A 322 14.80 -12.67 6.92
C VAL A 322 13.67 -13.59 6.44
N THR A 323 12.46 -13.03 6.36
CA THR A 323 11.25 -13.67 5.86
C THR A 323 10.49 -12.72 4.92
N PRO A 324 9.69 -13.22 3.97
CA PRO A 324 8.77 -12.39 3.23
C PRO A 324 7.69 -11.83 4.16
N ALA A 325 7.20 -10.65 3.85
CA ALA A 325 6.16 -9.97 4.64
C ALA A 325 5.22 -9.17 3.73
N ALA A 326 3.92 -9.17 4.03
CA ALA A 326 2.95 -8.34 3.32
C ALA A 326 3.36 -6.86 3.45
N HIS A 327 3.41 -6.14 2.32
CA HIS A 327 4.06 -4.83 2.27
C HIS A 327 3.17 -3.72 1.70
N TYR A 328 2.50 -3.99 0.59
CA TYR A 328 1.69 -3.00 -0.12
C TYR A 328 0.55 -3.69 -0.85
N VAL A 329 -0.62 -3.06 -0.90
CA VAL A 329 -1.75 -3.52 -1.71
C VAL A 329 -1.88 -2.61 -2.94
N MET A 330 -1.88 -3.20 -4.14
CA MET A 330 -2.04 -2.45 -5.39
C MET A 330 -3.51 -2.15 -5.70
N GLY A 331 -4.39 -3.06 -5.30
CA GLY A 331 -5.83 -2.87 -5.34
C GLY A 331 -6.35 -1.93 -4.24
N GLY A 332 -7.66 -1.70 -4.26
CA GLY A 332 -8.31 -0.76 -3.35
C GLY A 332 -9.68 -0.31 -3.86
N VAL A 333 -10.13 0.85 -3.39
CA VAL A 333 -11.34 1.51 -3.89
C VAL A 333 -11.07 2.02 -5.30
N ARG A 334 -11.85 1.59 -6.28
CA ARG A 334 -11.67 1.99 -7.69
C ARG A 334 -11.86 3.50 -7.81
N THR A 335 -10.92 4.17 -8.48
CA THR A 335 -11.00 5.61 -8.74
C THR A 335 -10.62 5.99 -10.16
N ASP A 336 -11.15 7.11 -10.64
CA ASP A 336 -10.54 7.82 -11.78
C ASP A 336 -9.19 8.47 -11.40
N VAL A 337 -8.52 9.11 -12.37
CA VAL A 337 -7.25 9.83 -12.12
C VAL A 337 -7.39 11.10 -11.27
N TRP A 338 -8.60 11.40 -10.80
CA TRP A 338 -8.93 12.52 -9.90
C TRP A 338 -9.37 12.02 -8.51
N GLY A 339 -9.31 10.71 -8.26
CA GLY A 339 -9.67 10.08 -7.00
C GLY A 339 -11.17 9.94 -6.77
N ARG A 340 -12.02 10.15 -7.77
CA ARG A 340 -13.48 9.96 -7.66
C ARG A 340 -13.82 8.48 -7.65
N THR A 341 -14.69 8.06 -6.73
CA THR A 341 -15.18 6.66 -6.67
C THR A 341 -16.51 6.50 -7.44
N SER A 342 -17.07 5.29 -7.45
CA SER A 342 -18.43 5.03 -7.95
C SER A 342 -19.55 5.58 -7.09
N VAL A 343 -19.24 6.03 -5.86
CA VAL A 343 -20.20 6.69 -4.98
C VAL A 343 -19.96 8.20 -5.05
N PRO A 344 -20.88 9.00 -5.62
CA PRO A 344 -20.70 10.44 -5.68
C PRO A 344 -20.49 11.04 -4.28
N GLY A 345 -19.58 12.02 -4.19
CA GLY A 345 -19.18 12.63 -2.91
C GLY A 345 -18.13 11.83 -2.13
N LEU A 346 -17.85 10.58 -2.50
CA LEU A 346 -16.78 9.76 -1.95
C LEU A 346 -15.57 9.76 -2.89
N TYR A 347 -14.41 10.07 -2.31
CA TYR A 347 -13.11 10.06 -2.96
C TYR A 347 -12.19 9.08 -2.23
N ALA A 348 -11.19 8.55 -2.94
CA ALA A 348 -10.14 7.73 -2.35
C ALA A 348 -8.77 8.14 -2.92
N VAL A 349 -7.72 8.08 -2.09
CA VAL A 349 -6.38 8.53 -2.48
C VAL A 349 -5.25 7.84 -1.72
N GLY A 350 -4.14 7.58 -2.40
CA GLY A 350 -3.02 6.79 -1.89
C GLY A 350 -3.35 5.30 -1.88
N GLU A 351 -2.68 4.52 -1.02
CA GLU A 351 -2.76 3.05 -0.99
C GLU A 351 -4.17 2.46 -0.75
N VAL A 352 -5.15 3.24 -0.31
CA VAL A 352 -6.54 2.76 -0.22
C VAL A 352 -7.25 2.76 -1.57
N ALA A 353 -6.75 3.49 -2.56
CA ALA A 353 -7.35 3.66 -3.87
C ALA A 353 -6.72 2.73 -4.91
N CYS A 354 -7.45 2.45 -5.98
CA CYS A 354 -6.99 1.75 -7.16
C CYS A 354 -7.37 2.56 -8.40
N SER A 355 -6.41 3.33 -8.92
CA SER A 355 -6.52 4.05 -10.19
C SER A 355 -5.98 3.26 -11.37
N GLY A 356 -5.53 2.01 -11.14
CA GLY A 356 -4.77 1.20 -12.09
C GLY A 356 -3.29 1.57 -12.21
N LEU A 357 -2.81 2.60 -11.47
CA LEU A 357 -1.42 3.07 -11.52
C LEU A 357 -0.37 1.96 -11.39
N HIS A 358 -0.54 1.05 -10.44
CA HIS A 358 0.47 0.04 -10.11
C HIS A 358 0.28 -1.27 -10.87
N GLY A 359 -0.82 -1.42 -11.62
CA GLY A 359 -1.24 -2.70 -12.20
C GLY A 359 -1.11 -3.87 -11.23
N ALA A 360 -0.54 -4.98 -11.71
CA ALA A 360 -0.38 -6.18 -10.90
C ALA A 360 0.81 -6.12 -9.92
N ASN A 361 1.70 -5.13 -10.02
CA ASN A 361 2.88 -5.04 -9.17
C ASN A 361 3.47 -3.63 -9.15
N ARG A 362 3.59 -3.07 -7.95
CA ARG A 362 4.06 -1.70 -7.74
C ARG A 362 5.58 -1.55 -7.94
N LEU A 363 5.99 -0.56 -8.74
CA LEU A 363 7.39 -0.10 -8.83
C LEU A 363 7.84 0.57 -7.52
N ALA A 364 9.02 0.20 -7.03
CA ALA A 364 9.61 0.76 -5.82
C ALA A 364 9.64 2.30 -5.86
N SER A 365 9.52 2.95 -4.70
CA SER A 365 9.48 4.41 -4.54
C SER A 365 8.33 5.20 -5.23
N ASN A 366 7.40 4.56 -5.95
CA ASN A 366 6.21 5.25 -6.49
C ASN A 366 5.08 5.56 -5.46
N SER A 367 4.87 4.75 -4.41
CA SER A 367 3.70 4.89 -3.52
C SER A 367 3.66 6.19 -2.69
N LEU A 368 4.82 6.71 -2.26
CA LEU A 368 4.87 8.03 -1.60
C LEU A 368 4.59 9.16 -2.58
N LEU A 369 5.05 9.02 -3.83
CA LEU A 369 4.77 9.98 -4.90
C LEU A 369 3.27 9.99 -5.23
N GLU A 370 2.65 8.81 -5.35
CA GLU A 370 1.22 8.66 -5.61
C GLU A 370 0.39 9.45 -4.61
N GLY A 371 0.62 9.26 -3.31
CA GLY A 371 -0.12 9.99 -2.29
C GLY A 371 0.07 11.51 -2.39
N ALA A 372 1.28 11.98 -2.73
CA ALA A 372 1.54 13.41 -2.90
C ALA A 372 0.87 13.99 -4.16
N VAL A 373 0.97 13.31 -5.30
CA VAL A 373 0.39 13.74 -6.59
C VAL A 373 -1.14 13.69 -6.52
N TYR A 374 -1.71 12.53 -6.22
CA TYR A 374 -3.16 12.35 -6.25
C TYR A 374 -3.86 13.09 -5.10
N GLY A 375 -3.17 13.34 -3.97
CA GLY A 375 -3.71 14.18 -2.90
C GLY A 375 -3.99 15.62 -3.37
N SER A 376 -3.09 16.19 -4.18
CA SER A 376 -3.32 17.49 -4.82
C SER A 376 -4.45 17.43 -5.85
N ARG A 377 -4.51 16.37 -6.66
CA ARG A 377 -5.56 16.21 -7.69
C ARG A 377 -6.96 16.04 -7.12
N VAL A 378 -7.13 15.23 -6.07
CA VAL A 378 -8.41 15.09 -5.35
C VAL A 378 -8.87 16.43 -4.81
N SER A 379 -7.95 17.23 -4.27
CA SER A 379 -8.24 18.58 -3.80
C SER A 379 -8.78 19.46 -4.93
N GLU A 380 -8.14 19.44 -6.10
CA GLU A 380 -8.62 20.17 -7.28
C GLU A 380 -10.00 19.70 -7.77
N ALA A 381 -10.26 18.40 -7.76
CA ALA A 381 -11.54 17.83 -8.15
C ALA A 381 -12.69 18.31 -7.25
N ILE A 382 -12.48 18.30 -5.93
CA ILE A 382 -13.44 18.79 -4.94
C ILE A 382 -13.69 20.30 -5.13
N LEU A 383 -12.61 21.08 -5.31
CA LEU A 383 -12.68 22.54 -5.46
C LEU A 383 -13.33 22.98 -6.78
N GLY A 384 -13.11 22.21 -7.85
CA GLY A 384 -13.72 22.44 -9.15
C GLY A 384 -15.23 22.20 -9.15
N ARG A 385 -15.78 21.57 -8.09
CA ARG A 385 -17.19 21.18 -7.97
C ARG A 385 -17.71 20.48 -9.22
N ALA A 386 -16.85 19.73 -9.89
CA ALA A 386 -17.30 18.88 -10.96
C ALA A 386 -18.13 17.78 -10.29
N GLU A 387 -19.47 17.91 -10.34
CA GLU A 387 -20.45 16.87 -9.98
C GLU A 387 -20.39 15.68 -10.96
N ALA A 388 -19.25 15.47 -11.61
CA ALA A 388 -19.01 14.34 -12.47
C ALA A 388 -18.90 13.09 -11.60
N LEU A 389 -19.66 12.06 -11.96
CA LEU A 389 -19.32 10.70 -11.58
C LEU A 389 -17.97 10.36 -12.22
N ALA A 390 -17.22 9.45 -11.58
CA ALA A 390 -16.10 8.83 -12.27
C ALA A 390 -16.62 8.19 -13.57
N ASP A 391 -16.01 8.55 -14.69
CA ASP A 391 -16.23 7.86 -15.95
C ASP A 391 -15.32 6.64 -15.94
N PHE A 392 -15.89 5.52 -15.50
CA PHE A 392 -15.17 4.26 -15.42
C PHE A 392 -15.16 3.60 -16.78
N ASP A 393 -13.96 3.47 -17.37
CA ASP A 393 -13.78 2.77 -18.64
C ASP A 393 -14.39 1.35 -18.56
N SER A 394 -14.96 0.93 -19.68
CA SER A 394 -15.58 -0.37 -19.92
C SER A 394 -14.59 -1.53 -20.00
N ASP A 395 -13.29 -1.24 -20.06
CA ASP A 395 -12.25 -2.27 -20.25
C ASP A 395 -11.93 -3.06 -18.96
N TRP A 396 -12.41 -2.59 -17.80
CA TRP A 396 -12.28 -3.32 -16.54
C TRP A 396 -13.32 -4.45 -16.48
N ALA A 397 -13.01 -5.55 -15.77
CA ALA A 397 -13.97 -6.65 -15.64
C ALA A 397 -15.27 -6.17 -14.97
N GLU A 398 -16.40 -6.74 -15.39
CA GLU A 398 -17.69 -6.54 -14.73
C GLU A 398 -17.60 -6.89 -13.23
N PRO A 399 -18.21 -6.08 -12.34
CA PRO A 399 -18.10 -6.31 -10.91
C PRO A 399 -18.62 -7.67 -10.48
N ILE A 400 -17.77 -8.41 -9.76
CA ILE A 400 -18.17 -9.59 -9.02
C ILE A 400 -19.09 -9.13 -7.90
N ALA A 401 -20.32 -9.64 -7.89
CA ALA A 401 -21.25 -9.47 -6.79
C ALA A 401 -20.73 -10.27 -5.58
N LEU A 402 -20.14 -9.55 -4.62
CA LEU A 402 -19.66 -10.16 -3.39
C LEU A 402 -20.84 -10.31 -2.43
N ASP A 403 -21.33 -11.54 -2.32
CA ASP A 403 -22.18 -11.91 -1.19
C ASP A 403 -21.34 -11.77 0.09
N VAL A 404 -21.89 -11.05 1.04
CA VAL A 404 -21.27 -10.62 2.29
C VAL A 404 -22.21 -10.86 3.47
N GLU A 405 -23.23 -11.70 3.28
CA GLU A 405 -24.04 -12.19 4.38
C GLU A 405 -23.12 -12.94 5.37
N PRO A 406 -23.19 -12.58 6.66
CA PRO A 406 -22.36 -13.20 7.68
C PRO A 406 -22.89 -14.58 8.06
N GLY A 407 -21.99 -15.49 8.40
CA GLY A 407 -22.35 -16.74 9.07
C GLY A 407 -22.62 -16.53 10.56
N ASP A 408 -22.45 -17.57 11.36
CA ASP A 408 -22.71 -17.58 12.80
C ASP A 408 -21.49 -17.97 13.65
N GLU A 409 -20.38 -18.37 13.03
CA GLU A 409 -19.17 -18.80 13.74
C GLU A 409 -18.28 -17.60 14.10
N ALA A 410 -17.85 -17.52 15.36
CA ALA A 410 -16.89 -16.50 15.79
C ALA A 410 -15.46 -16.86 15.37
N PHE A 411 -14.63 -15.85 15.08
CA PHE A 411 -13.21 -16.02 14.75
C PHE A 411 -12.33 -15.03 15.51
N GLY A 412 -11.04 -15.36 15.67
CA GLY A 412 -10.02 -14.43 16.14
C GLY A 412 -9.24 -13.81 14.98
N ARG A 413 -8.67 -12.62 15.19
CA ARG A 413 -7.78 -11.95 14.20
C ARG A 413 -6.66 -12.87 13.72
N THR A 414 -6.04 -13.63 14.64
CA THR A 414 -4.97 -14.57 14.30
C THR A 414 -5.45 -15.69 13.39
N ASP A 415 -6.67 -16.19 13.57
CA ASP A 415 -7.24 -17.24 12.72
C ASP A 415 -7.45 -16.72 11.29
N LEU A 416 -7.99 -15.50 11.16
CA LEU A 416 -8.14 -14.82 9.87
C LEU A 416 -6.79 -14.60 9.20
N GLN A 417 -5.83 -14.06 9.93
CA GLN A 417 -4.49 -13.79 9.40
C GLN A 417 -3.81 -15.07 8.92
N GLN A 418 -3.91 -16.15 9.69
CA GLN A 418 -3.35 -17.44 9.32
C GLN A 418 -4.04 -18.01 8.07
N LEU A 419 -5.38 -17.97 8.02
CA LEU A 419 -6.14 -18.40 6.84
C LEU A 419 -5.71 -17.65 5.57
N MET A 420 -5.59 -16.33 5.67
CA MET A 420 -5.16 -15.48 4.56
C MET A 420 -3.71 -15.78 4.15
N TRP A 421 -2.80 -16.00 5.10
CA TRP A 421 -1.42 -16.38 4.80
C TRP A 421 -1.32 -17.71 4.03
N ASP A 422 -2.07 -18.72 4.49
CA ASP A 422 -2.00 -20.06 3.94
C ASP A 422 -2.70 -20.19 2.58
N SER A 423 -3.76 -19.40 2.35
CA SER A 423 -4.65 -19.58 1.19
C SER A 423 -4.57 -18.45 0.16
N ALA A 424 -4.34 -17.22 0.61
CA ALA A 424 -4.34 -16.01 -0.21
C ALA A 424 -3.03 -15.20 -0.09
N GLY A 425 -1.96 -15.83 0.40
CA GLY A 425 -0.63 -15.26 0.54
C GLY A 425 0.17 -15.23 -0.77
N LEU A 426 1.47 -15.53 -0.67
CA LEU A 426 2.43 -15.47 -1.79
C LEU A 426 2.11 -16.46 -2.92
N SER A 427 1.65 -17.66 -2.58
CA SER A 427 1.37 -18.74 -3.52
C SER A 427 -0.01 -19.30 -3.26
N ARG A 428 -0.84 -19.34 -4.29
CA ARG A 428 -2.26 -19.69 -4.20
C ARG A 428 -2.55 -20.90 -5.07
N ASP A 429 -3.66 -21.57 -4.81
CA ASP A 429 -4.27 -22.52 -5.74
C ASP A 429 -5.79 -22.54 -5.52
N ARG A 430 -6.53 -23.10 -6.47
CA ARG A 430 -8.00 -23.19 -6.39
C ARG A 430 -8.48 -23.79 -5.08
N ALA A 431 -7.90 -24.91 -4.66
CA ALA A 431 -8.36 -25.65 -3.48
C ALA A 431 -8.25 -24.80 -2.21
N GLY A 432 -7.10 -24.17 -1.96
CA GLY A 432 -6.92 -23.29 -0.82
C GLY A 432 -7.84 -22.07 -0.85
N LEU A 433 -8.05 -21.47 -2.03
CA LEU A 433 -8.96 -20.33 -2.19
C LEU A 433 -10.43 -20.72 -1.96
N GLU A 434 -10.88 -21.87 -2.46
CA GLU A 434 -12.24 -22.38 -2.24
C GLU A 434 -12.47 -22.74 -0.76
N ASP A 435 -11.48 -23.38 -0.11
CA ASP A 435 -11.53 -23.66 1.33
C ASP A 435 -11.60 -22.37 2.16
N ALA A 436 -10.76 -21.37 1.84
CA ALA A 436 -10.80 -20.08 2.51
C ALA A 436 -12.12 -19.34 2.30
N ALA A 437 -12.70 -19.40 1.09
CA ALA A 437 -14.01 -18.81 0.82
C ALA A 437 -15.09 -19.45 1.70
N ALA A 438 -15.08 -20.78 1.86
CA ALA A 438 -16.03 -21.49 2.70
C ALA A 438 -15.87 -21.13 4.19
N VAL A 439 -14.63 -21.07 4.70
CA VAL A 439 -14.37 -20.67 6.10
C VAL A 439 -14.82 -19.23 6.36
N LEU A 440 -14.46 -18.29 5.46
CA LEU A 440 -14.85 -16.89 5.60
C LEU A 440 -16.37 -16.69 5.56
N ALA A 441 -17.09 -17.49 4.76
CA ALA A 441 -18.54 -17.45 4.67
C ALA A 441 -19.24 -17.99 5.94
N ALA A 442 -18.63 -18.95 6.65
CA ALA A 442 -19.15 -19.45 7.91
C ALA A 442 -18.95 -18.47 9.08
N TRP A 443 -17.97 -17.57 8.96
CA TRP A 443 -17.64 -16.61 10.02
C TRP A 443 -18.61 -15.42 10.11
N ALA A 444 -18.84 -15.00 11.35
CA ALA A 444 -19.55 -13.79 11.72
C ALA A 444 -18.55 -12.70 12.14
N PRO A 445 -18.48 -11.54 11.44
CA PRO A 445 -17.67 -10.42 11.89
C PRO A 445 -18.19 -9.87 13.23
N PRO A 446 -17.30 -9.47 14.16
CA PRO A 446 -17.72 -8.91 15.43
C PRO A 446 -18.43 -7.56 15.23
N ALA A 447 -19.36 -7.23 16.15
CA ALA A 447 -19.95 -5.90 16.17
C ALA A 447 -18.89 -4.83 16.53
N PRO A 448 -18.87 -3.66 15.87
CA PRO A 448 -17.86 -2.63 16.10
C PRO A 448 -18.15 -1.84 17.39
N ILE A 449 -17.85 -2.46 18.54
CA ILE A 449 -18.04 -1.86 19.88
C ILE A 449 -16.80 -1.11 20.37
N ASP A 450 -15.63 -1.43 19.81
CA ASP A 450 -14.35 -0.78 20.04
C ASP A 450 -13.54 -0.73 18.74
N ALA A 451 -12.37 -0.07 18.75
CA ALA A 451 -11.53 0.04 17.56
C ALA A 451 -11.08 -1.33 17.04
N LYS A 452 -10.70 -2.25 17.94
CA LYS A 452 -10.20 -3.57 17.56
C LYS A 452 -11.28 -4.42 16.88
N SER A 453 -12.49 -4.44 17.41
CA SER A 453 -13.63 -5.16 16.82
C SER A 453 -14.06 -4.55 15.50
N ALA A 454 -14.00 -3.22 15.35
CA ALA A 454 -14.21 -2.56 14.06
C ALA A 454 -13.15 -2.97 13.02
N GLU A 455 -11.87 -3.02 13.41
CA GLU A 455 -10.79 -3.52 12.57
C GLU A 455 -10.98 -4.99 12.18
N ASP A 456 -11.33 -5.86 13.13
CA ASP A 456 -11.54 -7.30 12.89
C ASP A 456 -12.69 -7.54 11.91
N ALA A 457 -13.77 -6.76 12.03
CA ALA A 457 -14.87 -6.78 11.08
C ALA A 457 -14.40 -6.31 9.68
N ASN A 458 -13.63 -5.22 9.59
CA ASN A 458 -13.12 -4.72 8.31
C ASN A 458 -12.17 -5.70 7.62
N LEU A 459 -11.28 -6.35 8.38
CA LEU A 459 -10.38 -7.38 7.86
C LEU A 459 -11.18 -8.56 7.26
N TRP A 460 -12.28 -8.98 7.89
CA TRP A 460 -13.14 -10.03 7.34
C TRP A 460 -13.78 -9.62 6.00
N TRP A 461 -14.29 -8.39 5.90
CA TRP A 461 -14.86 -7.87 4.65
C TRP A 461 -13.84 -7.91 3.51
N VAL A 462 -12.63 -7.43 3.78
CA VAL A 462 -11.58 -7.35 2.76
C VAL A 462 -11.00 -8.74 2.46
N ALA A 463 -10.88 -9.62 3.45
CA ALA A 463 -10.48 -11.02 3.24
C ALA A 463 -11.40 -11.74 2.24
N ARG A 464 -12.73 -11.58 2.38
CA ARG A 464 -13.70 -12.13 1.42
C ARG A 464 -13.49 -11.58 0.01
N ALA A 465 -13.26 -10.27 -0.12
CA ALA A 465 -13.05 -9.64 -1.40
C ALA A 465 -11.72 -10.06 -2.07
N VAL A 466 -10.65 -10.22 -1.29
CA VAL A 466 -9.35 -10.73 -1.75
C VAL A 466 -9.47 -12.18 -2.24
N VAL A 467 -10.16 -13.04 -1.48
CA VAL A 467 -10.34 -14.44 -1.89
C VAL A 467 -11.22 -14.55 -3.14
N ALA A 468 -12.31 -13.79 -3.23
CA ALA A 468 -13.19 -13.80 -4.39
C ALA A 468 -12.48 -13.34 -5.68
N SER A 469 -11.73 -12.24 -5.60
CA SER A 469 -10.92 -11.73 -6.73
C SER A 469 -9.80 -12.70 -7.12
N ALA A 470 -9.11 -13.28 -6.14
CA ALA A 470 -8.05 -14.26 -6.39
C ALA A 470 -8.57 -15.57 -6.99
N LEU A 471 -9.79 -16.00 -6.62
CA LEU A 471 -10.41 -17.20 -7.17
C LEU A 471 -10.85 -17.00 -8.62
N ALA A 472 -11.39 -15.81 -8.93
CA ALA A 472 -11.86 -15.45 -10.26
C ALA A 472 -10.74 -15.30 -11.30
N ARG A 473 -9.52 -14.91 -10.88
CA ARG A 473 -8.35 -14.80 -11.76
C ARG A 473 -7.65 -16.16 -11.91
N GLU A 474 -7.74 -16.76 -13.10
CA GLU A 474 -7.12 -18.05 -13.45
C GLU A 474 -5.81 -17.87 -14.24
N GLU A 475 -4.90 -17.06 -13.71
CA GLU A 475 -3.54 -16.84 -14.23
C GLU A 475 -2.56 -16.51 -13.10
N SER A 476 -1.29 -16.32 -13.44
CA SER A 476 -0.30 -15.72 -12.54
C SER A 476 0.29 -14.45 -13.14
N ARG A 477 0.21 -13.34 -12.40
CA ARG A 477 0.68 -12.02 -12.83
C ARG A 477 1.07 -11.17 -11.63
N GLY A 478 2.28 -10.62 -11.64
CA GLY A 478 2.76 -9.72 -10.58
C GLY A 478 2.59 -10.28 -9.17
N GLY A 479 1.90 -9.54 -8.30
CA GLY A 479 1.60 -9.91 -6.90
C GLY A 479 0.55 -11.02 -6.73
N HIS A 480 0.05 -11.60 -7.82
CA HIS A 480 -0.87 -12.74 -7.82
C HIS A 480 -0.21 -13.96 -8.48
N PHE A 481 -0.01 -15.03 -7.71
CA PHE A 481 0.59 -16.27 -8.23
C PHE A 481 -0.26 -17.49 -7.87
N ARG A 482 -0.75 -18.17 -8.91
CA ARG A 482 -1.57 -19.38 -8.87
C ARG A 482 -0.74 -20.57 -9.35
N ARG A 483 -0.45 -21.52 -8.46
CA ARG A 483 0.34 -22.73 -8.79
C ARG A 483 -0.36 -23.61 -9.83
N ASP A 484 -1.69 -23.59 -9.84
CA ASP A 484 -2.56 -24.29 -10.79
C ASP A 484 -2.73 -23.52 -12.12
N PHE A 485 -2.33 -22.25 -12.17
CA PHE A 485 -2.32 -21.40 -13.37
C PHE A 485 -1.03 -20.55 -13.41
N PRO A 486 0.15 -21.16 -13.62
CA PRO A 486 1.44 -20.50 -13.39
C PRO A 486 1.82 -19.47 -14.46
N GLU A 487 1.14 -19.46 -15.61
CA GLU A 487 1.42 -18.58 -16.73
C GLU A 487 0.51 -17.35 -16.71
N THR A 488 0.96 -16.26 -17.34
CA THR A 488 0.08 -15.12 -17.67
C THR A 488 -0.87 -15.51 -18.82
N HIS A 489 -2.09 -15.01 -18.78
CA HIS A 489 -3.10 -15.27 -19.81
C HIS A 489 -3.68 -13.95 -20.36
N PRO A 490 -3.65 -13.71 -21.69
CA PRO A 490 -4.11 -12.43 -22.26
C PRO A 490 -5.56 -12.05 -21.96
N VAL A 491 -6.46 -13.03 -21.83
CA VAL A 491 -7.89 -12.77 -21.49
C VAL A 491 -8.06 -12.27 -20.05
N GLU A 492 -7.11 -12.59 -19.17
CA GLU A 492 -7.08 -12.14 -17.78
C GLU A 492 -6.34 -10.81 -17.61
N ALA A 493 -5.78 -10.24 -18.69
CA ALA A 493 -5.12 -8.93 -18.68
C ALA A 493 -6.14 -7.77 -18.61
N ARG A 494 -6.95 -7.79 -17.55
CA ARG A 494 -7.92 -6.77 -17.16
C ARG A 494 -7.95 -6.64 -15.64
N HIS A 495 -8.38 -5.49 -15.16
CA HIS A 495 -8.60 -5.25 -13.73
C HIS A 495 -9.78 -6.08 -13.21
N SER A 496 -9.62 -6.69 -12.04
CA SER A 496 -10.73 -7.35 -11.34
C SER A 496 -11.53 -6.28 -10.62
N THR A 497 -12.86 -6.40 -10.58
CA THR A 497 -13.70 -5.47 -9.80
C THR A 497 -14.74 -6.22 -8.98
N LEU A 498 -15.12 -5.64 -7.84
CA LEU A 498 -16.10 -6.20 -6.92
C LEU A 498 -17.02 -5.11 -6.38
N VAL A 499 -18.25 -5.51 -6.09
CA VAL A 499 -19.23 -4.68 -5.37
C VAL A 499 -19.94 -5.54 -4.34
N ALA A 500 -20.20 -5.00 -3.16
CA ALA A 500 -20.99 -5.70 -2.16
C ALA A 500 -22.46 -5.73 -2.57
N VAL A 501 -23.09 -6.91 -2.47
CA VAL A 501 -24.54 -7.06 -2.59
C VAL A 501 -25.10 -7.44 -1.23
N ARG A 502 -26.19 -6.78 -0.81
CA ARG A 502 -26.96 -7.20 0.37
C ARG A 502 -28.27 -7.80 -0.12
N HIS A 503 -28.61 -8.99 0.37
CA HIS A 503 -29.92 -9.55 0.09
C HIS A 503 -30.96 -8.82 0.96
N ALA A 504 -31.98 -8.26 0.31
CA ALA A 504 -33.02 -7.44 0.95
C ALA A 504 -33.99 -8.25 1.80
#